data_AF-A0A7V8BY14-F1
#
_entry.id   AF-A0A7V8BY14-F1
#
_cell.length_a   1.000
_cell.length_b   1.000
_cell.length_c   1.000
_cell.angle_alpha   90.00
_cell.angle_beta   90.00
_cell.angle_gamma   90.00
#
_symmetry.space_group_name_H-M   'P 1'
#
loop_
_entity.id
_entity.type
_entity.pdbx_description
1 polymer ?
#
loop_
_entity_poly.entity_id
_entity_poly.type
_entity_poly.pdbx_seq_one_letter_code
_entity_poly.pdbx_strand_id
1 'polypeptide(L)' 'MFRLAYQRWKLFGEILGDFQGRAIAFLFYATIMIPFGVGARLFGDTLALKQPAHWVERPPVGTSLEEAQRQG' A
#
# COMPACT_ATOMS: atom_id res chain seq x y z
N MET A 1 -11.79 42.72 -14.90
CA MET A 1 -11.82 41.68 -15.96
C MET A 1 -10.65 40.71 -15.84
N PHE A 2 -9.39 41.14 -16.02
CA PHE A 2 -8.21 40.24 -16.01
C PHE A 2 -7.98 39.44 -14.71
N ARG A 3 -8.21 40.04 -13.53
CA ARG A 3 -8.05 39.35 -12.24
C ARG A 3 -9.00 38.16 -12.07
N LEU A 4 -10.25 38.29 -12.53
CA LEU A 4 -11.26 37.23 -12.43
C LEU A 4 -10.92 36.07 -13.36
N ALA A 5 -10.45 36.37 -14.58
CA ALA A 5 -10.00 35.35 -15.53
C ALA A 5 -8.78 34.58 -14.99
N TYR A 6 -7.81 35.28 -14.39
CA TYR A 6 -6.64 34.67 -13.77
C TYR A 6 -6.98 33.79 -12.56
N GLN A 7 -7.90 34.25 -11.70
CA GLN A 7 -8.38 33.46 -10.57
C GLN A 7 -9.08 32.18 -11.02
N ARG A 8 -9.92 32.25 -12.05
CA ARG A 8 -10.57 31.07 -12.63
C ARG A 8 -9.55 30.13 -13.26
N TRP A 9 -8.59 30.67 -14.02
CA TRP A 9 -7.51 29.87 -14.61
C TRP A 9 -6.72 29.09 -13.55
N LYS A 10 -6.40 29.73 -12.42
CA LYS A 10 -5.73 29.08 -11.30
C LYS A 10 -6.57 27.94 -10.70
N LEU A 11 -7.87 28.19 -10.47
CA LEU A 11 -8.79 27.16 -9.97
C LEU A 11 -8.86 25.94 -10.92
N PHE A 12 -8.91 26.17 -12.23
CA PHE A 12 -8.89 25.09 -13.22
C PHE A 12 -7.59 24.29 -13.15
N GLY A 13 -6.45 24.97 -13.02
CA GLY A 13 -5.16 24.30 -12.86
C GLY A 13 -5.07 23.43 -11.60
N GLU A 14 -5.60 23.93 -10.48
CA GLU A 14 -5.63 23.17 -9.22
C GLU A 14 -6.51 21.91 -9.32
N ILE A 15 -7.72 22.04 -9.90
CA ILE A 15 -8.63 20.90 -10.08
C ILE A 15 -8.03 19.86 -11.05
N LEU A 16 -7.48 20.32 -12.17
CA LEU A 16 -6.89 19.43 -13.17
C LEU A 16 -5.64 18.73 -12.63
N GLY A 17 -4.84 19.44 -11.83
CA GLY A 17 -3.66 18.89 -11.16
C GLY A 17 -4.02 17.82 -10.12
N ASP A 18 -5.01 18.07 -9.26
CA ASP A 18 -5.48 17.05 -8.29
C ASP A 18 -6.08 15.83 -9.01
N PHE A 19 -6.92 16.06 -10.03
CA PHE A 19 -7.47 14.97 -10.83
C PHE A 19 -6.39 14.14 -11.51
N GLN A 20 -5.41 14.79 -12.16
CA GLN A 20 -4.33 14.09 -12.86
C GLN A 20 -3.43 13.33 -11.87
N GLY A 21 -3.10 13.92 -10.74
CA GLY A 21 -2.34 13.26 -9.68
C GLY A 21 -3.06 12.01 -9.16
N ARG A 22 -4.36 12.12 -8.86
CA ARG A 22 -5.19 10.98 -8.43
C ARG A 22 -5.34 9.92 -9.51
N ALA A 23 -5.51 10.33 -10.76
CA ALA A 23 -5.61 9.40 -11.89
C ALA A 23 -4.31 8.60 -12.08
N ILE A 24 -3.15 9.26 -12.02
CA ILE A 24 -1.84 8.59 -12.09
C ILE A 24 -1.66 7.64 -10.91
N ALA A 25 -1.96 8.10 -9.68
CA ALA A 25 -1.87 7.25 -8.51
C ALA A 25 -2.78 6.02 -8.63
N PHE A 26 -4.05 6.22 -9.01
CA PHE A 26 -5.00 5.13 -9.23
C PHE A 26 -4.47 4.13 -10.26
N LEU A 27 -4.00 4.60 -11.42
CA LEU A 27 -3.42 3.74 -12.44
C LEU A 27 -2.21 2.97 -11.91
N PHE A 28 -1.30 3.63 -11.19
CA PHE A 28 -0.13 2.98 -10.59
C PHE A 28 -0.55 1.86 -9.63
N TYR A 29 -1.45 2.15 -8.67
CA TYR A 29 -1.91 1.14 -7.72
C TYR A 29 -2.67 0.00 -8.42
N ALA A 30 -3.53 0.32 -9.39
CA ALA A 30 -4.35 -0.66 -10.08
C ALA A 30 -3.53 -1.57 -11.01
N THR A 31 -2.50 -1.04 -11.68
CA THR A 31 -1.72 -1.79 -12.69
C THR A 31 -0.43 -2.41 -12.15
N ILE A 32 0.14 -1.87 -11.08
CA ILE A 32 1.40 -2.37 -10.51
C ILE A 32 1.13 -3.08 -9.19
N MET A 33 0.57 -2.38 -8.19
CA MET A 33 0.38 -2.98 -6.85
C MET A 33 -0.60 -4.14 -6.86
N ILE A 34 -1.77 -4.01 -7.50
CA ILE A 34 -2.77 -5.09 -7.49
C ILE A 34 -2.24 -6.36 -8.17
N PRO A 35 -1.71 -6.33 -9.41
CA PRO A 35 -1.18 -7.53 -10.04
C PRO A 35 -0.02 -8.14 -9.27
N PHE A 36 0.83 -7.32 -8.65
CA PHE A 36 1.91 -7.83 -7.80
C PHE A 36 1.38 -8.53 -6.55
N GLY A 37 0.42 -7.93 -5.83
CA GLY A 37 -0.18 -8.53 -4.64
C GLY A 37 -0.97 -9.80 -4.96
N VAL A 38 -1.74 -9.78 -6.06
CA VAL A 38 -2.46 -10.96 -6.55
C VAL A 38 -1.47 -12.05 -6.97
N GLY A 39 -0.42 -11.71 -7.71
CA GLY A 39 0.63 -12.64 -8.10
C GLY A 39 1.33 -13.26 -6.88
N ALA A 40 1.76 -12.44 -5.92
CA ALA A 40 2.39 -12.92 -4.68
C ALA A 40 1.46 -13.85 -3.89
N ARG A 41 0.15 -13.58 -3.87
CA ARG A 41 -0.84 -14.43 -3.20
C ARG A 41 -1.10 -15.74 -3.94
N LEU A 42 -1.24 -15.70 -5.26
CA LEU A 42 -1.56 -16.88 -6.07
C LEU A 42 -0.35 -17.81 -6.23
N PHE A 43 0.84 -17.25 -6.39
CA PHE A 43 2.06 -18.01 -6.65
C PHE A 43 2.89 -18.27 -5.39
N GLY A 44 2.83 -17.41 -4.38
CA GLY A 44 3.50 -17.61 -3.09
C GLY A 44 2.71 -18.51 -2.13
N ASP A 45 3.36 -18.91 -1.04
CA ASP A 45 2.71 -19.51 0.14
C ASP A 45 2.98 -18.64 1.38
N THR A 46 2.68 -17.34 1.27
CA THR A 46 2.96 -16.34 2.33
C THR A 46 2.16 -16.56 3.60
N LEU A 47 1.07 -17.32 3.53
CA LEU A 47 0.24 -17.68 4.67
C LEU A 47 0.42 -19.14 5.12
N ALA A 48 1.40 -19.86 4.55
CA ALA A 48 1.62 -21.30 4.79
C ALA A 48 0.34 -22.15 4.66
N LEU A 49 -0.61 -21.72 3.83
CA LEU A 49 -1.92 -22.36 3.67
C LEU A 49 -1.82 -23.71 2.95
N LYS A 50 -0.70 -23.95 2.24
CA LYS A 50 -0.46 -25.24 1.58
C LYS A 50 0.01 -26.32 2.56
N GLN A 51 0.36 -25.94 3.80
CA GLN A 51 0.79 -26.88 4.82
C GLN A 51 -0.41 -27.30 5.69
N PRO A 52 -0.46 -28.57 6.15
CA PRO A 52 -1.49 -28.99 7.10
C PRO A 52 -1.42 -28.15 8.37
N ALA A 53 -2.58 -27.88 8.97
CA ALA A 53 -2.67 -27.16 10.23
C ALA A 53 -1.82 -27.88 11.29
N HIS A 54 -0.78 -27.21 11.75
CA HIS A 54 0.12 -27.70 12.79
C HIS A 54 0.47 -26.56 13.73
N TRP A 55 0.86 -26.91 14.96
CA TRP A 55 1.40 -25.94 15.90
C TRP A 55 2.77 -25.49 15.40
N VAL A 56 2.89 -24.21 15.06
CA VAL A 56 4.17 -23.62 14.70
C VAL A 56 4.95 -23.34 15.98
N GLU A 57 6.05 -24.06 16.18
CA GLU A 57 6.97 -23.77 17.28
C GLU A 57 7.59 -22.38 17.08
N ARG A 58 7.30 -21.47 18.00
CA ARG A 58 7.98 -20.17 18.06
C ARG A 58 9.18 -20.30 19.00
N PRO A 59 10.37 -19.80 18.61
CA PRO A 59 11.51 -19.79 19.50
C PRO A 59 11.16 -18.98 20.77
N PRO A 60 11.61 -19.42 21.95
CA PRO A 60 11.38 -18.68 23.17
C PRO A 60 11.98 -17.29 23.02
N VAL A 61 11.17 -16.27 23.27
CA VAL A 61 11.67 -14.91 23.36
C VAL A 61 12.47 -14.84 24.65
N GLY A 62 13.73 -14.41 24.53
CA GLY A 62 14.62 -14.31 25.67
C GLY A 62 14.11 -13.34 26.73
N THR A 63 14.80 -13.31 27.87
CA THR A 63 14.35 -12.59 29.07
C THR A 63 14.64 -11.08 29.02
N SER A 64 15.24 -10.57 27.94
CA SER A 64 15.57 -9.14 27.84
C SER A 64 14.37 -8.31 27.38
N LEU A 65 14.33 -7.05 27.81
CA LEU A 65 13.29 -6.09 27.43
C LEU A 65 13.25 -5.85 25.91
N GLU A 66 14.42 -5.88 25.26
CA GLU A 66 14.60 -5.74 23.80
C GLU A 66 14.05 -6.95 23.03
N GLU A 67 14.19 -8.16 23.56
CA GLU A 67 13.61 -9.35 22.98
C GLU A 67 12.08 -9.38 23.15
N ALA A 68 11.58 -8.95 24.31
CA ALA A 68 10.14 -8.85 24.59
C ALA A 68 9.41 -7.91 23.60
N GLN A 69 10.07 -6.84 23.13
CA GLN A 69 9.49 -5.94 22.12
C GLN A 69 9.26 -6.59 20.75
N ARG A 70 9.91 -7.72 20.45
CA ARG A 70 9.76 -8.46 19.17
C ARG A 70 8.63 -9.50 19.19
N GLN A 71 7.83 -9.55 20.26
CA GLN A 71 6.70 -10.50 20.43
C GLN A 71 5.39 -10.10 19.73
N GLY A 72 5.30 -8.86 19.22
CA GLY A 72 4.11 -8.32 18.54
C GLY A 72 3.91 -8.81 17.11
#